data_AF-A0A955WX51-F1
#
_entry.id   AF-A0A955WX51-F1
#
_cell.length_a   1.000
_cell.length_b   1.000
_cell.length_c   1.000
_cell.angle_alpha   90.00
_cell.angle_beta   90.00
_cell.angle_gamma   90.00
#
_symmetry.space_group_name_H-M   'P 1'
#
loop_
_entity.id
_entity.type
_entity.pdbx_description
1 polymer ?
#
loop_
_entity_poly.entity_id
_entity_poly.type
_entity_poly.pdbx_seq_one_letter_code
_entity_poly.pdbx_strand_id
1 'polypeptide(L)'
;TDDMREAPSLVLIEGLRAAGATVKAHDPEAMDNAKRELGTEGVEYLEDHYATLDGADGLCICTEWSLFRRPDFDEIKGRLAAPIIFDGRNLYDPERTAARGFEYYAVGRGKRLD
;
A
#
# COMPACT_ATOMS: atom_id res chain seq x y z
N THR A 1 16.62 1.14 1.47
CA THR A 1 17.45 0.43 0.50
C THR A 1 16.63 0.29 -0.76
N ASP A 2 17.26 0.34 -1.93
CA ASP A 2 16.64 0.06 -3.22
C ASP A 2 16.64 -1.44 -3.55
N ASP A 3 17.21 -2.26 -2.67
CA ASP A 3 17.29 -3.71 -2.82
C ASP A 3 15.91 -4.38 -2.75
N MET A 4 15.52 -5.01 -3.85
CA MET A 4 14.25 -5.70 -4.02
C MET A 4 14.34 -7.22 -3.82
N ARG A 5 15.54 -7.76 -3.55
CA ARG A 5 15.72 -9.21 -3.37
C ARG A 5 14.88 -9.70 -2.18
N GLU A 6 14.04 -10.69 -2.44
CA GLU A 6 13.12 -11.28 -1.45
C GLU A 6 12.16 -10.27 -0.78
N ALA A 7 11.91 -9.12 -1.43
CA ALA A 7 11.04 -8.10 -0.86
C ALA A 7 9.59 -8.63 -0.74
N PRO A 8 8.94 -8.51 0.45
CA PRO A 8 7.55 -8.94 0.63
C PRO A 8 6.55 -8.27 -0.32
N SER A 9 6.87 -7.07 -0.81
CA SER A 9 6.08 -6.36 -1.81
C SER A 9 6.00 -7.11 -3.14
N LEU A 10 7.07 -7.79 -3.58
CA LEU A 10 7.04 -8.59 -4.81
C LEU A 10 6.03 -9.73 -4.70
N VAL A 11 6.08 -10.47 -3.59
CA VAL A 11 5.18 -11.60 -3.33
C VAL A 11 3.72 -11.12 -3.25
N LEU A 12 3.47 -9.99 -2.58
CA LEU A 12 2.13 -9.42 -2.49
C LEU A 12 1.60 -9.02 -3.88
N ILE A 13 2.40 -8.30 -4.66
CA ILE A 13 1.99 -7.79 -5.97
C ILE A 13 1.71 -8.96 -6.93
N GLU A 14 2.58 -9.97 -6.98
CA GLU A 14 2.34 -11.17 -7.78
C GLU A 14 1.07 -11.92 -7.35
N GLY A 15 0.81 -12.04 -6.05
CA GLY A 15 -0.43 -12.63 -5.54
C GLY A 15 -1.68 -11.85 -5.96
N LEU A 16 -1.64 -10.52 -5.90
CA LEU A 16 -2.72 -9.64 -6.34
C LEU A 16 -2.95 -9.74 -7.85
N ARG A 17 -1.89 -9.75 -8.65
CA ARG A 17 -1.96 -9.94 -10.11
C ARG A 17 -2.58 -11.30 -10.46
N ALA A 18 -2.15 -12.36 -9.79
CA ALA A 18 -2.69 -13.70 -9.97
C ALA A 18 -4.19 -13.80 -9.62
N ALA A 19 -4.66 -12.95 -8.70
CA ALA A 19 -6.07 -12.81 -8.36
C ALA A 19 -6.86 -11.88 -9.32
N GLY A 20 -6.21 -11.31 -10.34
CA GLY A 20 -6.82 -10.43 -11.34
C GLY A 20 -6.88 -8.95 -10.96
N ALA A 21 -6.19 -8.54 -9.89
CA ALA A 21 -6.11 -7.13 -9.49
C ALA A 21 -5.04 -6.37 -10.29
N THR A 22 -5.22 -5.06 -10.41
CA THR A 22 -4.19 -4.11 -10.86
C THR A 22 -3.59 -3.39 -9.66
N VAL A 23 -2.29 -3.09 -9.72
CA VAL A 23 -1.57 -2.41 -8.63
C VAL A 23 -1.07 -1.06 -9.10
N LYS A 24 -1.24 -0.03 -8.27
CA LYS A 24 -0.50 1.24 -8.37
C LYS A 24 0.56 1.24 -7.27
N ALA A 25 1.82 1.36 -7.64
CA ALA A 25 2.96 1.24 -6.73
C ALA A 25 3.75 2.55 -6.65
N HIS A 26 4.23 2.84 -5.46
CA HIS A 26 5.19 3.90 -5.18
C HIS A 26 6.19 3.42 -4.11
N ASP A 27 7.47 3.69 -4.35
CA ASP A 27 8.55 3.55 -3.38
C ASP A 27 9.53 4.72 -3.60
N PRO A 28 9.99 5.42 -2.56
CA PRO A 28 10.90 6.57 -2.73
C PRO A 28 12.28 6.18 -3.26
N GLU A 29 12.72 4.92 -3.14
CA GLU A 29 14.08 4.50 -3.47
C GLU A 29 14.16 3.33 -4.47
N ALA A 30 13.13 2.47 -4.53
CA ALA A 30 13.22 1.17 -5.20
C ALA A 30 12.45 1.07 -6.52
N MET A 31 11.87 2.17 -7.04
CA MET A 31 10.93 2.11 -8.18
C MET A 31 11.54 1.53 -9.46
N ASP A 32 12.76 1.92 -9.80
CA ASP A 32 13.44 1.40 -10.98
C ASP A 32 13.73 -0.11 -10.86
N ASN A 33 14.14 -0.56 -9.67
CA ASN A 33 14.40 -1.96 -9.41
C ASN A 33 13.08 -2.76 -9.38
N ALA A 34 12.05 -2.25 -8.72
CA ALA A 34 10.72 -2.88 -8.71
C ALA A 34 10.17 -3.06 -10.13
N LYS A 35 10.31 -2.05 -10.98
CA LYS A 35 9.88 -2.12 -12.38
C LYS A 35 10.67 -3.13 -13.21
N ARG A 36 11.96 -3.33 -12.92
CA ARG A 36 12.78 -4.37 -13.57
C ARG A 36 12.34 -5.78 -13.17
N GLU A 37 11.99 -5.99 -11.90
CA GLU A 37 11.59 -7.30 -11.38
C GLU A 37 10.16 -7.67 -11.78
N LEU A 38 9.21 -6.73 -11.69
CA LEU A 38 7.78 -6.98 -11.87
C LEU A 38 7.27 -6.68 -13.29
N GLY A 39 8.00 -5.89 -14.07
CA GLY A 39 7.52 -5.36 -15.36
C GLY A 39 6.39 -4.36 -15.20
N THR A 40 5.62 -4.13 -16.27
CA THR A 40 4.52 -3.13 -16.31
C THR A 40 3.14 -3.74 -16.53
N GLU A 41 3.03 -5.05 -16.65
CA GLU A 41 1.74 -5.72 -16.84
C GLU A 41 1.01 -5.79 -15.49
N GLY A 42 -0.12 -5.08 -15.38
CA GLY A 42 -0.91 -5.05 -14.15
C GLY A 42 -0.30 -4.25 -13.00
N VAL A 43 0.82 -3.54 -13.23
CA VAL A 43 1.46 -2.65 -12.26
C VAL A 43 1.76 -1.30 -12.90
N GLU A 44 1.18 -0.25 -12.33
CA GLU A 44 1.47 1.15 -12.63
C GLU A 44 2.41 1.73 -11.58
N TYR A 45 3.41 2.48 -12.01
CA TYR A 45 4.46 3.05 -11.14
C TYR A 45 4.31 4.57 -11.13
N LEU A 46 4.09 5.16 -9.95
CA LEU A 46 3.82 6.59 -9.80
C LEU A 46 4.85 7.27 -8.90
N GLU A 47 5.32 8.45 -9.31
CA GLU A 47 6.29 9.24 -8.54
C GLU A 47 5.67 9.87 -7.29
N ASP A 48 4.38 10.21 -7.32
CA ASP A 48 3.67 10.69 -6.15
C ASP A 48 2.89 9.55 -5.48
N HIS A 49 3.23 9.29 -4.22
CA HIS A 49 2.51 8.34 -3.38
C HIS A 49 1.00 8.62 -3.28
N TYR A 50 0.53 9.87 -3.23
CA TYR A 50 -0.91 10.13 -3.17
C TYR A 50 -1.63 9.80 -4.47
N ALA A 51 -0.97 9.95 -5.62
CA ALA A 51 -1.54 9.56 -6.91
C ALA A 51 -1.82 8.05 -7.02
N THR A 52 -1.11 7.21 -6.25
CA THR A 52 -1.40 5.76 -6.19
C THR A 52 -2.77 5.43 -5.61
N LEU A 53 -3.36 6.37 -4.86
CA LEU A 53 -4.64 6.17 -4.17
C LEU A 53 -5.83 6.44 -5.08
N ASP A 54 -5.64 7.19 -6.17
CA ASP A 54 -6.74 7.67 -7.01
C ASP A 54 -7.55 6.51 -7.60
N GLY A 55 -8.77 6.33 -7.09
CA GLY A 55 -9.69 5.28 -7.50
C GLY A 55 -9.27 3.86 -7.11
N ALA A 56 -8.28 3.70 -6.22
CA ALA A 56 -7.88 2.38 -5.73
C ALA A 56 -8.88 1.85 -4.68
N ASP A 57 -9.13 0.54 -4.67
CA ASP A 57 -10.07 -0.09 -3.72
C ASP A 57 -9.52 -0.19 -2.30
N GLY A 58 -8.20 -0.11 -2.13
CA GLY A 58 -7.55 -0.12 -0.83
C GLY A 58 -6.06 0.19 -0.92
N LEU A 59 -5.48 0.57 0.22
CA LEU A 59 -4.06 0.87 0.38
C LEU A 59 -3.34 -0.29 1.09
N CYS A 60 -2.22 -0.76 0.52
CA CYS A 60 -1.33 -1.73 1.15
C CYS A 60 0.03 -1.09 1.49
N ILE A 61 0.45 -1.14 2.76
CA ILE A 61 1.74 -0.64 3.22
C ILE A 61 2.72 -1.80 3.40
N CYS A 62 3.72 -1.86 2.54
CA CYS A 62 4.71 -2.94 2.51
C CYS A 62 6.09 -2.54 3.04
N THR A 63 6.37 -1.24 3.20
CA THR A 63 7.67 -0.71 3.64
C THR A 63 7.45 0.48 4.56
N GLU A 64 8.28 0.62 5.59
CA GLU A 64 8.13 1.58 6.69
C GLU A 64 8.85 2.92 6.49
N TRP A 65 8.87 3.42 5.24
CA TRP A 65 9.46 4.70 4.87
C TRP A 65 8.89 5.84 5.71
N SER A 66 9.75 6.78 6.11
CA SER A 66 9.37 7.94 6.94
C SER A 66 8.26 8.78 6.29
N LEU A 67 8.28 8.87 4.95
CA LEU A 67 7.25 9.49 4.12
C LEU A 67 5.83 9.02 4.52
N PHE A 68 5.64 7.73 4.79
CA PHE A 68 4.32 7.15 5.04
C PHE A 68 3.86 7.26 6.50
N ARG A 69 4.72 7.69 7.44
CA ARG A 69 4.42 7.66 8.88
C ARG A 69 3.53 8.80 9.37
N ARG A 70 3.37 9.86 8.58
CA ARG A 70 2.56 11.04 8.93
C ARG A 70 1.60 11.36 7.77
N PRO A 71 0.65 10.45 7.47
CA PRO A 71 -0.24 10.63 6.34
C PRO A 71 -1.26 11.75 6.61
N ASP A 72 -1.73 12.34 5.53
CA ASP A 72 -3.00 13.05 5.51
C ASP A 72 -4.12 12.02 5.29
N PHE A 73 -4.81 11.66 6.38
CA PHE A 73 -5.87 10.66 6.32
C PHE A 73 -7.11 11.15 5.56
N ASP A 74 -7.36 12.45 5.51
CA ASP A 74 -8.50 12.99 4.77
C ASP A 74 -8.23 12.89 3.27
N GLU A 75 -7.00 13.16 2.84
CA GLU A 75 -6.57 12.96 1.46
C GLU A 75 -6.62 11.48 1.04
N ILE A 76 -6.13 10.57 1.88
CA ILE A 76 -6.23 9.12 1.61
C ILE A 76 -7.70 8.72 1.43
N LYS A 77 -8.56 9.15 2.34
CA LYS A 77 -9.98 8.81 2.32
C LYS A 77 -10.71 9.37 1.10
N GLY A 78 -10.35 10.57 0.66
CA GLY A 78 -10.95 11.23 -0.49
C GLY A 78 -10.59 10.63 -1.85
N ARG A 79 -9.42 9.96 -1.93
CA ARG A 79 -8.91 9.37 -3.19
C ARG A 79 -9.27 7.91 -3.38
N LEU A 80 -9.31 7.13 -2.31
CA LEU A 80 -9.69 5.72 -2.37
C LEU A 80 -11.17 5.55 -2.69
N ALA A 81 -11.51 4.49 -3.44
CA ALA A 81 -12.90 4.09 -3.69
C ALA A 81 -13.60 3.58 -2.42
N ALA A 82 -12.83 2.96 -1.52
CA ALA A 82 -13.26 2.56 -0.18
C ALA A 82 -12.15 2.84 0.84
N PRO A 83 -12.47 3.25 2.07
CA PRO A 83 -11.47 3.59 3.09
C PRO A 83 -10.87 2.34 3.72
N ILE A 84 -10.15 1.52 2.94
CA ILE A 84 -9.56 0.25 3.37
C ILE A 84 -8.04 0.38 3.39
N ILE A 85 -7.40 0.00 4.49
CA ILE A 85 -5.95 0.00 4.66
C ILE A 85 -5.48 -1.35 5.20
N PHE A 86 -4.53 -1.97 4.51
CA PHE A 86 -3.75 -3.13 4.94
C PHE A 86 -2.33 -2.66 5.30
N ASP A 87 -1.99 -2.68 6.58
CA ASP A 87 -0.71 -2.19 7.09
C ASP A 87 0.18 -3.34 7.57
N GLY A 88 1.04 -3.80 6.66
CA GLY A 88 2.02 -4.85 6.92
C GLY A 88 3.16 -4.41 7.85
N ARG A 89 3.26 -3.10 8.15
CA ARG A 89 4.37 -2.49 8.91
C ARG A 89 3.94 -1.86 10.22
N ASN A 90 2.65 -1.95 10.57
CA ASN A 90 2.12 -1.42 11.81
C ASN A 90 2.46 0.07 12.00
N LEU A 91 2.38 0.88 10.93
CA LEU A 91 2.67 2.32 10.97
C LEU A 91 1.61 3.11 11.73
N TYR A 92 0.33 2.73 11.61
CA TYR A 92 -0.77 3.53 12.15
C TYR A 92 -1.40 2.91 13.40
N ASP A 93 -1.91 3.76 14.29
CA ASP A 93 -2.60 3.30 15.49
C ASP A 93 -4.00 2.77 15.13
N PRO A 94 -4.34 1.50 15.46
CA PRO A 94 -5.59 0.89 15.01
C PRO A 94 -6.85 1.65 15.45
N GLU A 95 -6.89 2.11 16.70
CA GLU A 95 -8.08 2.80 17.26
C GLU A 95 -8.27 4.16 16.59
N ARG A 96 -7.19 4.93 16.46
CA ARG A 96 -7.22 6.24 15.82
C ARG A 96 -7.52 6.16 14.32
N THR A 97 -7.05 5.12 13.63
CA THR A 97 -7.33 4.94 12.20
C THR A 97 -8.78 4.49 12.01
N ALA A 98 -9.27 3.56 12.83
CA ALA A 98 -10.67 3.14 12.81
C ALA A 98 -11.64 4.29 13.15
N ALA A 99 -11.29 5.15 14.13
CA ALA A 99 -12.09 6.32 14.50
C ALA A 99 -12.24 7.34 13.36
N ARG A 100 -11.36 7.31 12.35
CA ARG A 100 -11.48 8.10 11.11
C ARG A 100 -12.36 7.44 10.04
N GLY A 101 -12.90 6.27 10.33
CA GLY A 101 -13.79 5.51 9.44
C GLY A 101 -13.06 4.67 8.40
N PHE A 102 -11.82 4.24 8.69
CA PHE A 102 -11.12 3.26 7.88
C PHE A 102 -11.37 1.84 8.36
N GLU A 103 -11.51 0.91 7.43
CA GLU A 103 -11.28 -0.50 7.68
C GLU A 103 -9.77 -0.74 7.72
N TYR A 104 -9.23 -0.86 8.93
CA TYR A 104 -7.79 -0.98 9.14
C TYR A 104 -7.40 -2.38 9.60
N TYR A 105 -6.66 -3.07 8.75
CA TYR A 105 -6.11 -4.41 8.97
C TYR A 105 -4.60 -4.29 9.17
N ALA A 106 -4.08 -4.84 10.27
CA ALA A 106 -2.67 -4.73 10.60
C ALA A 106 -2.12 -6.03 11.20
N VAL A 107 -0.81 -6.25 11.10
CA VAL A 107 -0.22 -7.53 11.53
C VAL A 107 -0.30 -7.66 13.05
N GLY A 108 -1.09 -8.65 13.51
CA GLY A 108 -1.26 -8.96 14.92
C GLY A 108 -2.14 -7.98 15.71
N ARG A 109 -2.83 -7.04 15.04
CA ARG A 109 -3.69 -6.03 15.68
C ARG A 109 -4.74 -5.47 14.72
N GLY A 110 -5.70 -4.68 15.22
CA GLY A 110 -6.73 -4.05 14.40
C GLY A 110 -7.86 -5.00 13.99
N LYS A 111 -8.54 -4.68 12.87
CA LYS A 111 -9.68 -5.47 12.38
C LYS A 111 -9.21 -6.85 11.91
N ARG A 112 -10.07 -7.85 12.08
CA ARG A 112 -9.85 -9.22 11.61
C ARG A 112 -10.72 -9.47 10.39
N LEU A 113 -10.20 -10.22 9.42
CA LEU A 113 -11.02 -10.80 8.35
C LEU A 113 -11.82 -11.94 8.98
N ASP A 114 -13.14 -11.83 8.90
CA ASP A 114 -14.13 -12.81 9.32
C ASP A 114 -14.46 -13.84 8.23
#